data_AF-A0NQ66-F1
#
_entry.id   AF-A0NQ66-F1
#
_cell.length_a   1.000
_cell.length_b   1.000
_cell.length_c   1.000
_cell.angle_alpha   90.00
_cell.angle_beta   90.00
_cell.angle_gamma   90.00
#
_symmetry.space_group_name_H-M   'P 1'
#
loop_
_entity.id
_entity.type
_entity.pdbx_description
1 polymer ?
#
loop_
_entity_poly.entity_id
_entity_poly.type
_entity_poly.pdbx_seq_one_letter_code
_entity_poly.pdbx_strand_id
1 'polypeptide(L)'
;MDLTMDADNPEVVRTLCRMAGGVFVPLQSSRPDDTCWPQQLGALVRSGAEAAESICKALSDDGRVSLDEIHDLDIRAKLSAAIEALAVLDRHAQAVEGRE
;
A
#
# COMPACT_ATOMS: atom_id res chain seq x y z
N MET A 1 -3.82 11.53 26.92
CA MET A 1 -3.61 11.77 25.48
C MET A 1 -4.99 11.70 24.86
N ASP A 2 -5.50 12.83 24.37
CA ASP A 2 -6.87 12.92 23.87
C ASP A 2 -6.89 12.54 22.38
N LEU A 3 -7.22 11.27 22.12
CA LEU A 3 -7.10 10.63 20.79
C LEU A 3 -8.07 11.20 19.75
N THR A 4 -9.06 11.98 20.15
CA THR A 4 -10.05 12.59 19.26
C THR A 4 -9.61 13.92 18.65
N MET A 5 -8.50 14.51 19.12
CA MET A 5 -8.01 15.80 18.59
C MET A 5 -7.01 15.67 17.43
N ASP A 6 -6.38 14.50 17.26
CA ASP A 6 -5.34 14.25 16.25
C ASP A 6 -5.80 13.33 15.11
N ALA A 7 -7.11 13.13 14.94
CA ALA A 7 -7.67 12.25 13.88
C ALA A 7 -7.22 12.66 12.46
N ASP A 8 -6.85 13.92 12.29
CA ASP A 8 -6.41 14.50 11.03
C ASP A 8 -4.93 14.23 10.73
N ASN A 9 -4.17 13.68 11.69
CA ASN A 9 -2.76 13.35 11.54
C ASN A 9 -2.59 11.91 11.00
N PRO A 10 -2.16 11.72 9.74
CA PRO A 10 -2.04 10.39 9.14
C PRO A 10 -1.04 9.49 9.87
N GLU A 11 -0.02 10.04 10.53
CA GLU A 11 0.94 9.25 11.31
C GLU A 11 0.31 8.62 12.55
N VAL A 12 -0.61 9.34 13.21
CA VAL A 12 -1.35 8.83 14.37
C VAL A 12 -2.28 7.70 13.94
N VAL A 13 -3.02 7.89 12.85
CA VAL A 13 -3.92 6.85 12.31
C VAL A 13 -3.14 5.61 11.86
N ARG A 14 -2.01 5.78 11.16
CA ARG A 14 -1.12 4.65 10.82
C ARG A 14 -0.66 3.88 12.05
N THR A 15 -0.27 4.59 13.10
CA THR A 15 0.18 3.98 14.36
C THR A 15 -0.95 3.17 15.01
N LEU A 16 -2.16 3.75 15.09
CA LEU A 16 -3.33 3.08 15.65
C LEU A 16 -3.72 1.83 14.85
N CYS A 17 -3.77 1.91 13.52
CA CYS A 17 -4.04 0.76 12.67
C CYS A 17 -3.02 -0.36 12.91
N ARG A 18 -1.72 -0.04 12.98
CA ARG A 18 -0.67 -1.03 13.26
C ARG A 18 -0.83 -1.69 14.63
N MET A 19 -1.20 -0.92 15.66
CA MET A 19 -1.46 -1.46 17.00
C MET A 19 -2.63 -2.45 17.01
N ALA A 20 -3.63 -2.24 16.14
CA ALA A 20 -4.76 -3.15 15.96
C ALA A 20 -4.47 -4.31 14.98
N GLY A 21 -3.24 -4.45 14.48
CA GLY A 21 -2.89 -5.45 13.46
C GLY A 21 -3.43 -5.14 12.04
N GLY A 22 -3.94 -3.93 11.82
CA GLY A 22 -4.42 -3.43 10.53
C GLY A 22 -3.40 -2.54 9.81
N VAL A 23 -3.77 -2.07 8.62
CA VAL A 23 -3.01 -1.11 7.83
C VAL A 23 -3.89 0.10 7.49
N PHE A 24 -3.35 1.30 7.70
CA PHE A 24 -3.96 2.51 7.19
C PHE A 24 -3.41 2.79 5.80
N VAL A 25 -4.32 2.97 4.84
CA VAL A 25 -3.98 3.26 3.46
C VAL A 25 -4.54 4.64 3.11
N PRO A 26 -3.70 5.68 3.02
CA PRO A 26 -4.15 7.00 2.59
C PRO A 26 -4.51 6.92 1.11
N LEU A 27 -5.81 7.05 0.80
CA LEU A 27 -6.26 7.13 -0.57
C LEU A 27 -5.94 8.53 -1.12
N GLN A 28 -5.32 8.59 -2.30
CA GLN A 28 -5.11 9.87 -2.97
C GLN A 28 -6.48 10.51 -3.28
N SER A 29 -6.58 11.84 -3.11
CA SER A 29 -7.78 12.60 -3.50
C SER A 29 -8.01 12.40 -4.99
N SER A 30 -9.04 11.62 -5.35
CA SER A 30 -9.42 11.34 -6.73
C SER A 30 -9.55 12.65 -7.49
N ARG A 31 -8.74 12.86 -8.55
CA ARG A 31 -8.99 13.99 -9.45
C ARG A 31 -10.22 13.68 -10.30
N PRO A 32 -11.05 14.68 -10.65
CA PRO A 32 -12.30 14.46 -11.38
C PRO A 32 -12.14 13.74 -12.73
N ASP A 33 -10.93 13.71 -13.31
CA ASP A 33 -10.62 13.15 -14.63
C ASP A 33 -9.87 11.79 -14.61
N ASP A 34 -9.77 11.11 -13.46
CA ASP A 34 -8.95 9.88 -13.29
C ASP A 34 -9.60 8.60 -13.86
N THR A 35 -10.07 8.61 -15.12
CA THR A 35 -10.53 7.39 -15.81
C THR A 35 -9.44 6.62 -16.56
N CYS A 36 -8.15 6.91 -16.35
CA CYS A 36 -7.09 6.14 -17.02
C CYS A 36 -6.70 4.86 -16.24
N TRP A 37 -7.69 3.97 -16.05
CA TRP A 37 -7.52 2.65 -15.44
C TRP A 37 -6.32 1.85 -15.97
N PRO A 38 -6.03 1.79 -17.29
CA PRO A 38 -4.92 0.98 -17.80
C PRO A 38 -3.55 1.45 -17.32
N GLN A 39 -3.33 2.76 -17.22
CA GLN A 39 -2.04 3.32 -16.78
C GLN A 39 -1.84 3.11 -15.27
N GLN A 40 -2.89 3.34 -14.48
CA GLN A 40 -2.85 3.13 -13.03
C GLN A 40 -2.66 1.65 -12.67
N LEU A 41 -3.38 0.76 -13.37
CA LEU A 41 -3.23 -0.69 -13.21
C LEU A 41 -1.82 -1.15 -13.61
N GLY A 42 -1.26 -0.62 -14.70
CA GLY A 42 0.09 -0.95 -15.14
C GLY A 42 1.17 -0.53 -14.14
N ALA A 43 1.05 0.66 -13.55
CA ALA A 43 1.95 1.12 -12.49
C ALA A 43 1.84 0.24 -11.24
N LEU A 44 0.63 -0.14 -10.86
CA LEU A 44 0.36 -1.00 -9.71
C LEU A 44 0.93 -2.41 -9.86
N VAL A 45 0.69 -3.05 -11.01
CA VAL A 45 1.22 -4.38 -11.30
C VAL A 45 2.75 -4.37 -11.24
N ARG A 46 3.38 -3.29 -11.71
CA ARG A 46 4.83 -3.11 -11.60
C ARG A 46 5.28 -3.02 -10.13
N SER A 47 4.66 -2.17 -9.32
CA SER A 47 5.02 -2.05 -7.89
C SER A 47 4.83 -3.36 -7.13
N GLY A 48 3.75 -4.11 -7.40
CA GLY A 48 3.53 -5.43 -6.82
C GLY A 48 4.59 -6.45 -7.27
N ALA A 49 4.94 -6.44 -8.56
CA ALA A 49 5.97 -7.32 -9.11
C ALA A 49 7.36 -7.03 -8.51
N GLU A 50 7.73 -5.75 -8.35
CA GLU A 50 9.00 -5.34 -7.72
C GLU A 50 9.09 -5.78 -6.25
N ALA A 51 7.97 -5.71 -5.51
CA ALA A 51 7.90 -6.21 -4.15
C ALA A 51 8.07 -7.74 -4.10
N ALA A 52 7.37 -8.48 -4.96
CA ALA A 52 7.47 -9.93 -5.06
C ALA A 52 8.88 -10.37 -5.48
N GLU A 53 9.49 -9.70 -6.46
CA GLU A 53 10.87 -9.96 -6.89
C GLU A 53 11.87 -9.79 -5.74
N SER A 54 11.71 -8.73 -4.95
CA SER A 54 12.59 -8.45 -3.80
C SER A 54 12.49 -9.55 -2.74
N ILE A 55 11.27 -10.04 -2.46
CA ILE A 55 11.05 -11.17 -1.54
C ILE A 55 11.67 -12.45 -2.10
N CYS A 56 11.45 -12.75 -3.38
CA CYS A 56 12.05 -13.92 -4.04
C CYS A 56 13.58 -13.88 -4.00
N LYS A 57 14.20 -12.70 -4.16
CA LYS A 57 15.66 -12.53 -4.04
C LYS A 57 16.16 -12.86 -2.64
N ALA A 58 15.53 -12.33 -1.58
CA ALA A 58 15.88 -12.66 -0.21
C ALA A 58 15.74 -14.18 0.05
N LEU A 59 14.62 -14.77 -0.37
CA LEU A 59 14.37 -16.20 -0.20
C LEU A 59 15.32 -17.12 -1.00
N SER A 60 16.03 -16.60 -2.02
CA SER A 60 16.83 -17.43 -2.92
C SER A 60 18.14 -17.94 -2.30
N ASP A 61 18.62 -17.33 -1.22
CA ASP A 61 19.85 -17.75 -0.54
C ASP A 61 19.59 -18.90 0.45
N ASP A 62 18.84 -18.63 1.53
CA ASP A 62 18.62 -19.59 2.61
C ASP A 62 17.13 -19.98 2.83
N GLY A 63 16.23 -19.52 1.95
CA GLY A 63 14.79 -19.75 2.06
C GLY A 63 14.11 -18.94 3.15
N ARG A 64 14.80 -17.95 3.76
CA ARG A 64 14.28 -17.05 4.78
C ARG A 64 14.45 -15.60 4.32
N VAL A 65 13.85 -14.69 5.08
CA VAL A 65 14.02 -13.25 4.89
C VAL A 65 14.54 -12.71 6.21
N SER A 66 15.79 -12.24 6.21
CA SER A 66 16.46 -11.64 7.35
C SER A 66 16.09 -10.15 7.51
N LEU A 67 16.45 -9.57 8.66
CA LEU A 67 16.24 -8.13 8.91
C LEU A 67 17.07 -7.26 7.96
N ASP A 68 18.32 -7.63 7.73
CA ASP A 68 19.21 -6.88 6.84
C ASP A 68 18.66 -6.87 5.41
N GLU A 69 18.14 -7.99 4.92
CA GLU A 69 17.51 -8.05 3.60
C GLU A 69 16.21 -7.24 3.50
N ILE A 70 15.43 -7.16 4.59
CA ILE A 70 14.25 -6.29 4.63
C ILE A 70 14.65 -4.83 4.42
N HIS A 71 15.77 -4.41 5.02
CA HIS A 71 16.31 -3.07 4.88
C HIS A 71 16.96 -2.87 3.51
N ASP A 72 17.90 -3.72 3.12
CA ASP A 72 18.71 -3.58 1.90
C ASP A 72 17.87 -3.67 0.62
N LEU A 73 16.78 -4.46 0.64
CA LEU A 73 15.88 -4.61 -0.50
C LEU A 73 14.63 -3.74 -0.40
N ASP A 74 14.52 -2.86 0.60
CA ASP A 74 13.37 -1.96 0.82
C ASP A 74 12.01 -2.67 0.81
N ILE A 75 11.96 -3.91 1.32
CA ILE A 75 10.78 -4.80 1.19
C ILE A 75 9.53 -4.13 1.78
N ARG A 76 9.66 -3.50 2.94
CA ARG A 76 8.53 -2.83 3.62
C ARG A 76 7.98 -1.66 2.82
N ALA A 77 8.85 -0.85 2.20
CA ALA A 77 8.44 0.29 1.40
C ALA A 77 7.71 -0.16 0.12
N LYS A 78 8.27 -1.16 -0.58
CA LYS A 78 7.66 -1.74 -1.79
C LYS A 78 6.31 -2.39 -1.52
N LEU A 79 6.18 -3.14 -0.41
CA LEU A 79 4.89 -3.68 0.01
C LEU A 79 3.88 -2.60 0.35
N SER A 80 4.28 -1.53 1.05
CA SER A 80 3.40 -0.41 1.36
C SER A 80 2.86 0.24 0.09
N ALA A 81 3.74 0.51 -0.89
CA ALA A 81 3.35 1.08 -2.18
C ALA A 81 2.37 0.17 -2.95
N ALA A 82 2.60 -1.15 -2.95
CA ALA A 82 1.70 -2.11 -3.58
C ALA A 82 0.31 -2.15 -2.90
N ILE A 83 0.26 -2.13 -1.57
CA ILE A 83 -0.98 -2.08 -0.79
C ILE A 83 -1.75 -0.78 -1.07
N GLU A 84 -1.06 0.36 -1.08
CA GLU A 84 -1.65 1.67 -1.38
C GLU A 84 -2.29 1.69 -2.77
N ALA A 85 -1.56 1.18 -3.77
CA ALA A 85 -2.03 1.10 -5.13
C ALA A 85 -3.29 0.22 -5.24
N LEU A 86 -3.31 -0.96 -4.59
CA LEU A 86 -4.47 -1.85 -4.58
C LEU A 86 -5.72 -1.22 -3.97
N ALA A 87 -5.56 -0.46 -2.88
CA ALA A 87 -6.67 0.23 -2.25
C ALA A 87 -7.26 1.36 -3.13
N VAL A 88 -6.42 2.00 -3.95
CA VAL A 88 -6.90 2.99 -4.95
C VAL A 88 -7.79 2.31 -5.99
N LEU A 89 -7.42 1.14 -6.51
CA LEU A 89 -8.26 0.38 -7.44
C LEU A 89 -9.58 -0.07 -6.80
N ASP A 90 -9.54 -0.56 -5.56
CA ASP A 90 -10.75 -0.96 -4.82
C ASP A 90 -11.71 0.22 -4.66
N ARG A 91 -11.19 1.41 -4.31
CA ARG A 91 -11.99 2.65 -4.27
C ARG A 91 -12.62 2.98 -5.63
N HIS A 92 -11.88 2.80 -6.72
CA HIS A 92 -12.42 3.03 -8.06
C HIS A 92 -13.53 2.03 -8.43
N ALA A 93 -13.40 0.76 -8.04
CA ALA A 93 -14.45 -0.24 -8.24
C ALA A 93 -15.72 0.12 -7.45
N GLN A 94 -15.59 0.46 -6.17
CA GLN A 94 -16.71 0.92 -5.32
C GLN A 94 -17.41 2.16 -5.90
N ALA A 95 -16.65 3.09 -6.48
CA ALA A 95 -17.22 4.29 -7.11
C ALA A 95 -18.04 3.98 -8.36
N VAL A 96 -17.78 2.86 -9.05
CA VAL A 96 -18.60 2.38 -10.17
C VAL A 96 -19.85 1.69 -9.61
N GLU A 97 -19.72 0.82 -8.61
CA GLU A 97 -20.87 0.14 -7.96
C GLU A 97 -21.88 1.13 -7.40
N GLY A 98 -21.45 2.20 -6.74
CA GLY A 98 -22.34 3.22 -6.17
C GLY A 98 -23.02 4.14 -7.19
N ARG A 99 -22.76 3.98 -8.50
CA ARG A 99 -23.41 4.73 -9.59
C ARG A 99 -24.53 3.94 -10.28
N GLU A 100 -24.68 2.64 -9.97
CA GLU A 100 -25.78 1.78 -10.42
C GLU A 100 -26.96 1.81 -9.44
#